data_AF-Q95ND9-F1
#
_entry.id   AF-Q95ND9-F1
#
_cell.length_a   1.000
_cell.length_b   1.000
_cell.length_c   1.000
_cell.angle_alpha   90.00
_cell.angle_beta   90.00
_cell.angle_gamma   90.00
#
_symmetry.space_group_name_H-M   'P 1'
#
loop_
_entity.id
_entity.type
_entity.pdbx_description
1 polymer ?
#
loop_
_entity_poly.entity_id
_entity_poly.type
_entity_poly.pdbx_seq_one_letter_code
_entity_poly.pdbx_strand_id
1 'polypeptide(L)'
;MFSFVDLRLLLLLAATALLTHGQEEGQEEGQEEDIPPVTCVQNGLRYHDRDVWKPVPCQIRVCDNGNVLCDDVICDELKDCPNAKVPTDECCPVCPEGQESPTDQETTGVEGPKGDTGPRGPRGPAGPPGRDGIPGQPGLPGPPGPPGPPGPPGLGG
;
A
#
# COMPACT_ATOMS: atom_id res chain seq x y z
N MET A 1 11.56 43.88 -55.81
CA MET A 1 12.49 44.06 -54.67
C MET A 1 11.88 43.56 -53.33
N PHE A 2 11.02 42.52 -53.32
CA PHE A 2 10.24 42.17 -52.11
C PHE A 2 10.50 40.76 -51.51
N SER A 3 11.44 39.96 -52.01
CA SER A 3 11.73 38.63 -51.42
C SER A 3 12.75 38.64 -50.27
N PHE A 4 13.61 39.66 -50.18
CA PHE A 4 14.66 39.69 -49.15
C PHE A 4 14.12 40.08 -47.76
N VAL A 5 13.05 40.87 -47.73
CA VAL A 5 12.40 41.31 -46.47
C VAL A 5 11.67 40.12 -45.83
N ASP A 6 11.04 39.28 -46.66
CA ASP A 6 10.30 38.10 -46.22
C ASP A 6 11.22 37.06 -45.56
N LEU A 7 12.37 36.73 -46.18
CA LEU A 7 13.29 35.73 -45.63
C LEU A 7 13.97 36.19 -44.34
N ARG A 8 14.33 37.47 -44.25
CA ARG A 8 14.91 38.06 -43.02
C ARG A 8 13.87 38.14 -41.91
N LEU A 9 12.62 38.49 -42.24
CA LEU A 9 11.52 38.53 -41.28
C LEU A 9 11.17 37.14 -40.76
N LEU A 10 11.13 36.12 -41.63
CA LEU A 10 10.91 34.73 -41.24
C LEU A 10 12.03 34.18 -40.33
N LEU A 11 13.30 34.49 -40.65
CA LEU A 11 14.44 34.14 -39.80
C LEU A 11 14.37 34.82 -38.43
N LEU A 12 13.98 36.10 -38.39
CA LEU A 12 13.81 36.82 -37.14
C LEU A 12 12.65 36.26 -36.31
N LEU A 13 11.51 35.95 -36.93
CA LEU A 13 10.36 35.36 -36.25
C LEU A 13 10.68 33.96 -35.69
N ALA A 14 11.40 33.13 -36.44
CA ALA A 14 11.86 31.82 -35.98
C ALA A 14 12.85 31.93 -34.81
N ALA A 15 13.80 32.87 -34.88
CA ALA A 15 14.75 33.13 -33.80
C ALA A 15 14.04 33.66 -32.53
N THR A 16 13.08 34.58 -32.67
CA THR A 16 12.27 35.04 -31.54
C THR A 16 11.43 33.92 -30.94
N ALA A 17 10.85 33.04 -31.77
CA ALA A 17 10.11 31.88 -31.27
C ALA A 17 11.03 30.92 -30.51
N LEU A 18 12.25 30.63 -31.01
CA LEU A 18 13.22 29.80 -30.28
C LEU A 18 13.68 30.46 -28.96
N LEU A 19 13.79 31.78 -28.91
CA LEU A 19 14.13 32.51 -27.69
C LEU A 19 12.95 32.58 -26.68
N THR A 20 11.70 32.62 -27.13
CA THR A 20 10.52 32.58 -26.25
C THR A 20 10.15 31.17 -25.81
N HIS A 21 10.43 30.15 -26.62
CA HIS A 21 10.19 28.74 -26.27
C HIS A 21 11.39 28.11 -25.52
N GLY A 22 12.53 28.82 -25.43
CA GLY A 22 13.74 28.36 -24.73
C GLY A 22 13.76 28.65 -23.23
N GLN A 23 12.65 29.12 -22.63
CA GLN A 23 12.57 29.38 -21.19
C GLN A 23 11.21 28.96 -20.64
N GLU A 24 10.96 27.65 -20.64
CA GLU A 24 10.05 26.99 -19.68
C GLU A 24 10.88 26.14 -18.69
N GLU A 25 12.12 26.57 -18.39
CA GLU A 25 12.85 26.12 -17.20
C GLU A 25 12.49 27.06 -16.05
N GLY A 26 11.33 26.85 -15.45
CA GLY A 26 10.83 27.78 -14.44
C GLY A 26 9.53 27.36 -13.79
N GLN A 27 9.26 26.07 -13.66
CA GLN A 27 8.24 25.58 -12.73
C GLN A 27 8.51 24.11 -12.37
N GLU A 28 9.54 23.86 -11.55
CA GLU A 28 9.42 22.76 -10.57
C GLU A 28 8.43 23.22 -9.48
N GLU A 29 7.19 23.49 -9.87
CA GLU A 29 6.09 23.24 -8.95
C GLU A 29 6.15 21.75 -8.66
N GLY A 30 6.03 21.39 -7.38
CA GLY A 30 5.85 20.00 -6.99
C GLY A 30 4.59 19.45 -7.64
N GLN A 31 4.69 18.99 -8.88
CA GLN A 31 4.11 17.72 -9.23
C GLN A 31 4.83 16.76 -8.30
N GLU A 32 4.12 16.38 -7.23
CA GLU A 32 4.12 14.98 -6.84
C GLU A 32 3.88 14.22 -8.15
N GLU A 33 4.96 13.96 -8.88
CA GLU A 33 5.03 12.90 -9.87
C GLU A 33 4.28 11.77 -9.19
N ASP A 34 3.24 11.29 -9.86
CA ASP A 34 2.36 10.21 -9.41
C ASP A 34 3.24 8.96 -9.30
N ILE A 35 4.15 8.94 -8.32
CA ILE A 35 5.00 7.83 -7.97
C ILE A 35 3.97 6.86 -7.45
N PRO A 36 3.63 5.82 -8.24
CA PRO A 36 2.58 4.91 -7.86
C PRO A 36 2.93 4.42 -6.45
N PRO A 37 1.94 4.32 -5.53
CA PRO A 37 2.20 3.86 -4.18
C PRO A 37 3.03 2.59 -4.29
N VAL A 38 4.16 2.59 -3.60
CA VAL A 38 5.15 1.53 -3.68
C VAL A 38 4.47 0.23 -3.29
N THR A 39 4.17 -0.58 -4.30
CA THR A 39 3.28 -1.74 -4.20
C THR A 39 3.88 -2.90 -4.96
N CYS A 40 3.77 -4.09 -4.39
CA CYS A 40 4.21 -5.31 -5.03
C CYS A 40 3.05 -5.95 -5.79
N VAL A 41 3.34 -6.62 -6.91
CA VAL A 41 2.33 -7.35 -7.68
C VAL A 41 2.74 -8.81 -7.81
N GLN A 42 1.85 -9.73 -7.42
CA GLN A 42 2.06 -11.17 -7.60
C GLN A 42 0.76 -11.84 -8.03
N ASN A 43 0.83 -12.62 -9.12
CA ASN A 43 -0.33 -13.30 -9.72
C ASN A 43 -1.52 -12.34 -10.00
N GLY A 44 -1.24 -11.07 -10.29
CA GLY A 44 -2.25 -10.03 -10.52
C GLY A 44 -2.84 -9.42 -9.23
N LEU A 45 -2.48 -9.92 -8.05
CA LEU A 45 -2.82 -9.31 -6.77
C LEU A 45 -1.82 -8.20 -6.44
N ARG A 46 -2.33 -7.09 -5.89
CA ARG A 46 -1.52 -5.95 -5.45
C ARG A 46 -1.38 -5.97 -3.93
N TYR A 47 -0.15 -5.84 -3.47
CA TYR A 47 0.25 -5.80 -2.07
C TYR A 47 0.87 -4.44 -1.75
N HIS A 48 0.57 -3.90 -0.58
CA HIS A 48 1.15 -2.65 -0.08
C HIS A 48 2.54 -2.90 0.50
N ASP A 49 3.33 -1.83 0.67
CA ASP A 49 4.59 -1.89 1.39
C ASP A 49 4.40 -2.54 2.78
N ARG A 50 5.30 -3.47 3.13
CA ARG A 50 5.33 -4.32 4.34
C ARG A 50 4.24 -5.37 4.46
N ASP A 51 3.39 -5.56 3.44
CA ASP A 51 2.46 -6.68 3.44
C ASP A 51 3.24 -8.01 3.50
N VAL A 52 2.73 -8.95 4.30
CA VAL A 52 3.26 -10.30 4.43
C VAL A 52 2.20 -11.29 4.01
N TRP A 53 2.53 -12.21 3.11
CA TRP A 53 1.60 -13.23 2.62
C TRP A 53 2.28 -14.58 2.40
N LYS A 54 1.47 -15.64 2.38
CA LYS A 54 1.92 -17.02 2.14
C LYS A 54 1.24 -17.59 0.90
N PRO A 55 1.88 -17.59 -0.28
CA PRO A 55 1.28 -18.18 -1.48
C PRO A 55 1.19 -19.71 -1.40
N VAL A 56 2.11 -20.34 -0.66
CA VAL A 56 2.13 -21.76 -0.33
C VAL A 56 2.57 -21.93 1.14
N PRO A 57 2.25 -23.03 1.82
CA PRO A 57 2.46 -23.15 3.27
C PRO A 57 3.90 -22.88 3.73
N CYS A 58 4.89 -23.35 2.96
CA CYS A 58 6.32 -23.22 3.28
C CYS A 58 7.01 -22.00 2.69
N GLN A 59 6.28 -21.06 2.10
CA GLN A 59 6.88 -19.84 1.55
C GLN A 59 6.22 -18.62 2.13
N ILE A 60 7.04 -17.73 2.69
CA ILE A 60 6.62 -16.41 3.15
C ILE A 60 7.13 -15.38 2.15
N ARG A 61 6.26 -14.43 1.84
CA ARG A 61 6.61 -13.30 1.00
C ARG A 61 6.34 -12.00 1.73
N VAL A 62 7.24 -11.06 1.54
CA VAL A 62 7.17 -9.71 2.11
C VAL A 62 7.32 -8.71 0.98
N CYS A 63 6.42 -7.73 0.92
CA CYS A 63 6.63 -6.58 0.05
C CYS A 63 7.50 -5.59 0.81
N ASP A 64 8.70 -5.32 0.32
CA ASP A 64 9.58 -4.29 0.86
C ASP A 64 9.91 -3.28 -0.23
N ASN A 65 9.34 -2.10 -0.11
CA ASN A 65 9.52 -0.98 -1.02
C ASN A 65 9.36 -1.39 -2.50
N GLY A 66 8.33 -2.19 -2.81
CA GLY A 66 7.98 -2.60 -4.17
C GLY A 66 8.71 -3.86 -4.64
N ASN A 67 9.63 -4.39 -3.82
CA ASN A 67 10.30 -5.65 -4.06
C ASN A 67 9.62 -6.78 -3.30
N VAL A 68 9.36 -7.89 -3.98
CA VAL A 68 8.85 -9.11 -3.34
C VAL A 68 10.03 -9.92 -2.84
N LEU A 69 10.24 -9.92 -1.52
CA LEU A 69 11.20 -10.78 -0.84
C LEU A 69 10.54 -12.13 -0.54
N CYS A 70 11.22 -13.22 -0.86
CA CYS A 70 10.74 -14.58 -0.62
C CYS A 70 11.66 -15.26 0.39
N ASP A 71 11.07 -15.89 1.39
CA ASP A 71 11.79 -16.70 2.37
C ASP A 71 11.08 -18.06 2.53
N ASP A 72 11.87 -19.12 2.63
CA ASP A 72 11.36 -20.48 2.79
C ASP A 72 11.36 -20.85 4.27
N VAL A 73 10.24 -21.38 4.75
CA VAL A 73 10.10 -21.76 6.16
C VAL A 73 10.89 -23.04 6.43
N ILE A 74 11.90 -22.93 7.29
CA ILE A 74 12.66 -24.08 7.78
C ILE A 74 12.00 -24.60 9.04
N CYS A 75 11.63 -25.88 9.04
CA CYS A 75 10.97 -26.52 10.18
C CYS A 75 12.00 -27.07 11.17
N ASP A 76 11.65 -27.01 12.46
CA ASP A 76 12.43 -27.67 13.50
C ASP A 76 12.36 -29.20 13.34
N GLU A 77 13.49 -29.87 13.54
CA GLU A 77 13.56 -31.32 13.52
C GLU A 77 12.96 -31.89 14.82
N LEU A 78 11.77 -32.49 14.73
CA LEU A 78 11.14 -33.16 15.86
C LEU A 78 11.91 -34.44 16.20
N LYS A 79 12.67 -34.40 17.31
CA LYS A 79 13.31 -35.58 17.90
C LYS A 79 12.24 -36.42 18.59
N ASP A 80 12.33 -37.74 18.46
CA ASP A 80 11.46 -38.73 19.12
C ASP A 80 9.97 -38.71 18.72
N CYS A 81 9.68 -38.40 17.45
CA CYS A 81 8.31 -38.38 16.92
C CYS A 81 8.14 -39.20 15.64
N PRO A 82 7.98 -40.53 15.74
CA PRO A 82 7.93 -41.40 14.56
C PRO A 82 6.68 -41.21 13.70
N ASN A 83 5.60 -40.61 14.22
CA ASN A 83 4.38 -40.31 13.46
C ASN A 83 4.11 -38.81 13.30
N ALA A 84 5.16 -38.03 13.04
CA ALA A 84 5.02 -36.62 12.71
C ALA A 84 4.14 -36.44 11.46
N LYS A 85 3.15 -35.56 11.53
CA LYS A 85 2.20 -35.30 10.44
C LYS A 85 2.14 -33.82 10.12
N VAL A 86 2.24 -33.46 8.84
CA VAL A 86 2.01 -32.09 8.36
C VAL A 86 0.50 -31.88 8.23
N PRO A 87 -0.11 -30.93 8.97
CA PRO A 87 -1.51 -30.58 8.80
C PRO A 87 -1.78 -29.95 7.42
N THR A 88 -3.03 -29.97 6.98
CA THR A 88 -3.42 -29.26 5.75
C THR A 88 -3.18 -27.76 5.93
N ASP A 89 -2.59 -27.12 4.92
CA ASP A 89 -2.25 -25.68 4.88
C ASP A 89 -1.15 -25.22 5.86
N GLU A 90 -0.46 -26.15 6.52
CA GLU A 90 0.70 -25.89 7.37
C GLU A 90 1.99 -26.32 6.67
N CYS A 91 3.11 -25.65 6.99
CA CYS A 91 4.41 -26.05 6.43
C CYS A 91 5.05 -27.19 7.23
N CYS A 92 4.93 -27.12 8.55
CA CYS A 92 5.76 -27.94 9.43
C CYS A 92 5.00 -29.11 10.04
N PRO A 93 5.68 -30.25 10.26
CA PRO A 93 5.07 -31.40 10.86
C PRO A 93 4.83 -31.17 12.36
N VAL A 94 3.72 -31.69 12.87
CA VAL A 94 3.39 -31.70 14.29
C VAL A 94 3.32 -33.13 14.78
N CYS A 95 3.65 -33.36 16.07
CA CYS A 95 3.39 -34.64 16.71
C CYS A 95 1.92 -34.75 17.08
N PRO A 96 1.22 -35.82 16.69
CA PRO A 96 -0.11 -36.09 17.21
C PRO A 96 -0.03 -36.31 18.73
N GLU A 97 -0.93 -35.68 19.48
CA GLU A 97 -1.00 -35.84 20.94
C GLU A 97 -1.20 -37.33 21.29
N GLY A 98 -0.26 -37.89 22.06
CA GLY A 98 -0.25 -39.32 22.43
C GLY A 98 1.09 -40.04 22.22
N GLN A 99 2.16 -39.34 21.83
CA GLN A 99 3.53 -39.87 21.76
C GLN A 99 4.49 -39.08 22.64
N GLU A 100 4.11 -38.76 23.87
CA GLU A 100 5.10 -38.40 24.88
C GLU A 100 5.81 -39.68 25.33
N SER A 101 7.13 -39.76 25.10
CA SER A 101 7.99 -40.69 25.83
C SER A 101 7.98 -40.27 27.31
N PRO A 102 7.59 -41.15 28.26
CA PRO A 102 7.75 -40.87 29.67
C PRO A 102 9.21 -41.14 30.05
N THR A 103 10.07 -40.17 29.80
CA THR A 103 11.46 -40.21 30.30
C THR A 103 11.83 -38.83 30.80
N ASP A 104 11.33 -38.51 31.98
CA ASP A 104 12.02 -37.66 32.93
C ASP A 104 11.51 -37.98 34.35
N GLN A 105 11.78 -39.20 34.81
CA GLN A 105 11.82 -39.51 36.23
C GLN A 105 12.98 -40.48 36.50
N GLU A 106 14.06 -39.97 37.09
CA GLU A 106 14.33 -40.21 38.52
C GLU A 106 15.73 -39.71 38.91
N THR A 107 15.79 -38.60 39.65
CA THR A 107 16.80 -38.43 40.70
C THR A 107 16.11 -37.85 41.92
N THR A 108 15.99 -38.69 42.94
CA THR A 108 15.65 -38.41 44.33
C THR A 108 15.83 -36.94 44.76
N GLY A 109 14.71 -36.26 44.97
CA GLY A 109 14.57 -35.01 45.69
C GLY A 109 13.08 -34.74 45.82
N VAL A 110 12.57 -34.57 47.03
CA VAL A 110 11.15 -34.29 47.28
C VAL A 110 10.79 -33.03 46.48
N GLU A 111 10.06 -33.20 45.37
CA GLU A 111 9.69 -32.10 44.47
C GLU A 111 8.83 -31.11 45.26
N GLY A 112 9.29 -29.86 45.36
CA GLY A 112 8.50 -28.77 45.93
C GLY A 112 7.20 -28.59 45.15
N PRO A 113 6.13 -28.05 45.75
CA PRO A 113 4.87 -27.86 45.06
C PRO A 113 5.11 -27.10 43.76
N LYS A 114 4.53 -27.62 42.66
CA LYS A 114 4.53 -26.98 41.34
C LYS A 114 4.21 -25.49 41.51
N GLY A 115 5.10 -24.63 41.04
CA GLY A 115 4.90 -23.19 41.10
C GLY A 115 3.59 -22.79 40.42
N ASP A 116 2.88 -21.83 41.01
CA ASP A 116 1.60 -21.34 40.50
C ASP A 116 1.72 -20.95 39.02
N THR A 117 0.69 -21.26 38.23
CA THR A 117 0.59 -20.83 36.84
C THR A 117 0.83 -19.32 36.76
N GLY A 118 1.79 -18.91 35.91
CA GLY A 118 2.13 -17.50 35.73
C GLY A 118 0.89 -16.65 35.38
N PRO A 119 0.90 -15.36 35.72
CA PRO A 119 -0.23 -14.49 35.47
C PRO A 119 -0.57 -14.45 33.98
N ARG A 120 -1.86 -14.35 33.67
CA ARG A 120 -2.32 -14.12 32.30
C ARG A 120 -1.60 -12.89 31.73
N GLY A 121 -1.06 -13.03 30.52
CA GLY A 121 -0.37 -11.93 29.83
C GLY A 121 -1.26 -10.69 29.68
N PRO A 122 -0.65 -9.51 29.52
CA PRO A 122 -1.39 -8.25 29.39
C PRO A 122 -2.34 -8.30 28.18
N ARG A 123 -3.45 -7.57 28.28
CA ARG A 123 -4.34 -7.35 27.13
C ARG A 123 -3.53 -6.68 26.02
N GLY A 124 -3.71 -7.13 24.78
CA GLY A 124 -3.09 -6.51 23.62
C GLY A 124 -3.48 -5.04 23.44
N PRO A 125 -2.70 -4.27 22.64
CA PRO A 125 -2.99 -2.87 22.36
C PRO A 125 -4.37 -2.69 21.70
N ALA A 126 -4.93 -1.49 21.82
CA ALA A 126 -6.15 -1.14 21.09
C ALA A 126 -5.89 -1.18 19.57
N GLY A 127 -6.90 -1.56 18.80
CA GLY A 127 -6.83 -1.49 17.33
C GLY A 127 -6.69 -0.04 16.84
N PRO A 128 -6.23 0.16 15.59
CA PRO A 128 -6.16 1.48 14.99
C PRO A 128 -7.56 2.12 14.87
N PRO A 129 -7.65 3.46 14.80
CA PRO A 129 -8.90 4.16 14.50
C PRO A 129 -9.53 3.68 13.20
N GLY A 130 -10.86 3.75 13.12
CA GLY A 130 -11.59 3.52 11.87
C GLY A 130 -11.19 4.52 10.79
N ARG A 131 -11.45 4.16 9.53
CA ARG A 131 -11.21 5.04 8.37
C ARG A 131 -12.16 6.24 8.44
N ASP A 132 -11.72 7.39 7.93
CA ASP A 132 -12.59 8.55 7.76
C ASP A 132 -13.78 8.20 6.85
N GLY A 133 -14.92 8.86 7.10
CA GLY A 133 -16.10 8.74 6.25
C GLY A 133 -15.86 9.31 4.86
N ILE A 134 -16.58 8.82 3.86
CA ILE A 134 -16.57 9.39 2.51
C ILE A 134 -17.09 10.85 2.55
N PRO A 135 -16.47 11.80 1.82
CA PRO A 135 -17.01 13.14 1.67
C PRO A 135 -18.45 13.12 1.15
N GLY A 136 -19.27 14.07 1.61
CA GLY A 136 -20.63 14.24 1.11
C GLY A 136 -20.65 14.57 -0.39
N GLN A 137 -21.74 14.22 -1.06
CA GLN A 137 -21.93 14.61 -2.47
C GLN A 137 -22.05 16.14 -2.60
N PRO A 138 -21.58 16.73 -3.72
CA PRO A 138 -21.81 18.14 -4.00
C PRO A 138 -23.29 18.52 -3.93
N GLY A 139 -23.58 19.75 -3.50
CA GLY A 139 -24.94 20.29 -3.52
C GLY A 139 -25.50 20.38 -4.95
N LEU A 140 -26.82 20.36 -5.07
CA LEU A 140 -27.49 20.58 -6.36
C LEU A 140 -27.23 22.02 -6.85
N PRO A 141 -27.17 22.25 -8.18
CA PRO A 141 -27.12 23.60 -8.74
C PRO A 141 -28.27 24.47 -8.22
N GLY A 142 -27.99 25.76 -8.02
CA GLY A 142 -29.02 26.73 -7.66
C GLY A 142 -30.09 26.91 -8.74
N PRO A 143 -31.29 27.39 -8.39
CA PRO A 143 -32.32 27.69 -9.37
C PRO A 143 -31.88 28.83 -10.32
N PRO A 144 -32.45 28.91 -11.54
CA PRO A 144 -32.25 30.05 -12.43
C PRO A 144 -32.60 31.38 -11.77
N GLY A 145 -31.91 32.45 -12.17
CA GLY A 145 -32.20 33.80 -11.70
C GLY A 145 -33.57 34.31 -12.19
N PRO A 146 -34.14 35.33 -11.53
CA PRO A 146 -35.38 35.95 -11.97
C PRO A 146 -35.21 36.65 -13.34
N PRO A 147 -36.28 36.82 -14.12
CA PRO A 147 -36.26 37.63 -15.34
C PRO A 147 -35.77 39.06 -15.08
N GLY A 148 -35.09 39.65 -16.07
CA GLY A 148 -34.65 41.05 -16.00
C GLY A 148 -35.83 42.04 -15.98
N PRO A 149 -35.59 43.28 -15.51
CA PRO A 149 -36.62 44.32 -15.53
C PRO A 149 -37.00 44.69 -16.98
N PRO A 150 -38.23 45.18 -17.21
CA PRO A 150 -38.63 45.74 -18.50
C PRO A 150 -37.66 46.83 -18.98
N GLY A 151 -37.44 46.91 -20.29
CA GLY A 151 -36.63 47.97 -20.89
C GLY A 151 -37.26 49.36 -20.69
N PRO A 152 -36.45 50.44 -20.78
CA PRO A 152 -36.97 51.80 -20.72
C PRO A 152 -37.93 52.08 -21.89
N PRO A 153 -38.92 52.98 -21.72
CA PRO A 153 -39.75 53.46 -22.82
C PRO A 153 -38.90 54.01 -23.97
N GLY A 154 -39.31 53.77 -25.22
CA GLY A 154 -38.65 54.34 -26.38
C GLY A 154 -38.75 55.87 -26.40
N LEU A 155 -37.69 56.54 -26.88
CA LEU A 155 -37.74 57.98 -27.14
C LEU A 155 -38.74 58.25 -28.27
N GLY A 156 -39.79 59.01 -27.97
CA GLY A 156 -40.80 59.43 -28.94
C GLY A 156 -40.16 60.20 -30.11
N GLY A 157 -40.65 59.92 -31.32
CA GLY A 157 -40.25 60.60 -32.56
C GLY A 157 -41.02 61.88 -32.82
#